data_AF-A0A353H770-F1
#
_entry.id   AF-A0A353H770-F1
#
_cell.length_a   1.000
_cell.length_b   1.000
_cell.length_c   1.000
_cell.angle_alpha   90.00
_cell.angle_beta   90.00
_cell.angle_gamma   90.00
#
_symmetry.space_group_name_H-M   'P 1'
#
loop_
_entity.id
_entity.type
_entity.pdbx_description
1 polymer ?
#
loop_
_entity_poly.entity_id
_entity_poly.type
_entity_poly.pdbx_seq_one_letter_code
_entity_poly.pdbx_strand_id
1 'polypeptide(L)'
;ISSVAESFHAQHEINYGYARRSEPVEFVNLRLVALGKLPEMQPAKTISRGKNALEPIDYREVFFEGTSSLKTTIYKREHLHKGQQILGPAIVEQLDSTIVIFPNYQAVTDSYGNLLITNQRE
;
A
#
# COMPACT_ATOMS: atom_id res chain seq x y z
N ILE A 1 -16.02 12.93 -35.93
CA ILE A 1 -16.39 14.08 -35.06
C ILE A 1 -17.64 13.76 -34.25
N SER A 2 -18.75 13.32 -34.86
CA SER A 2 -19.97 12.91 -34.15
C SER A 2 -19.71 11.89 -33.02
N SER A 3 -18.84 10.89 -33.22
CA SER A 3 -18.45 9.93 -32.17
C SER A 3 -17.72 10.57 -30.97
N VAL A 4 -16.98 11.67 -31.19
CA VAL A 4 -16.28 12.38 -30.11
C VAL A 4 -17.26 13.23 -29.29
N ALA A 5 -18.22 13.87 -29.96
CA ALA A 5 -19.29 14.62 -29.29
C ALA A 5 -20.16 13.69 -28.43
N GLU A 6 -20.53 12.51 -28.94
CA GLU A 6 -21.26 11.50 -28.17
C GLU A 6 -20.47 11.01 -26.95
N SER A 7 -19.16 10.77 -27.13
CA SER A 7 -18.27 10.38 -26.02
C SER A 7 -18.18 11.47 -24.95
N PHE A 8 -18.10 12.74 -25.36
CA PHE A 8 -18.15 13.87 -24.44
C PHE A 8 -19.46 13.90 -23.66
N HIS A 9 -20.61 13.78 -24.32
CA HIS A 9 -21.91 13.76 -23.65
C HIS A 9 -22.04 12.59 -22.66
N ALA A 10 -21.58 11.40 -23.03
CA ALA A 10 -21.60 10.24 -22.13
C ALA A 10 -20.75 10.48 -20.87
N GLN A 11 -19.55 11.03 -21.02
CA GLN A 11 -18.69 11.36 -19.87
C GLN A 11 -19.27 12.51 -19.03
N HIS A 12 -19.88 13.50 -19.66
CA HIS A 12 -20.54 14.59 -18.96
C HIS A 12 -21.74 14.10 -18.13
N GLU A 13 -22.50 13.15 -18.65
CA GLU A 13 -23.61 12.51 -17.94
C GLU A 13 -23.14 11.71 -16.72
N ILE A 14 -22.04 10.96 -16.85
CA ILE A 14 -21.42 10.23 -15.72
C ILE A 14 -20.93 11.21 -14.64
N ASN A 15 -20.24 12.29 -15.04
CA ASN A 15 -19.59 13.19 -14.10
C ASN A 15 -20.54 14.21 -13.46
N TYR A 16 -21.61 14.60 -14.15
CA TYR A 16 -22.50 15.69 -13.73
C TYR A 16 -23.99 15.32 -13.68
N GLY A 17 -24.34 14.08 -14.04
CA GLY A 17 -25.72 13.58 -13.99
C GLY A 17 -26.64 14.06 -15.11
N TYR A 18 -26.13 14.78 -16.11
CA TYR A 18 -26.89 15.20 -17.29
C TYR A 18 -25.99 15.44 -18.49
N ALA A 19 -26.56 15.43 -19.71
CA ALA A 19 -25.90 15.90 -20.92
C ALA A 19 -26.89 16.60 -21.84
N ARG A 20 -26.50 17.76 -22.38
CA ARG A 20 -27.32 18.53 -23.34
C ARG A 20 -26.98 18.14 -24.78
N ARG A 21 -27.50 17.00 -25.22
CA ARG A 21 -27.16 16.39 -26.54
C ARG A 21 -27.64 17.20 -27.75
N SER A 22 -28.58 18.13 -27.54
CA SER A 22 -29.07 19.05 -28.57
C SER A 22 -28.19 20.29 -28.74
N GLU A 23 -27.28 20.56 -27.81
CA GLU A 23 -26.41 21.74 -27.85
C GLU A 23 -25.12 21.41 -28.61
N PRO A 24 -24.52 22.39 -29.32
CA PRO A 24 -23.25 22.18 -30.00
C PRO A 24 -22.11 21.93 -29.00
N VAL A 25 -21.18 21.05 -29.37
CA VAL A 25 -19.95 20.78 -28.61
C VAL A 25 -18.81 21.63 -29.19
N GLU A 26 -18.09 22.34 -28.32
CA GLU A 26 -16.91 23.12 -28.68
C GLU A 26 -15.62 22.42 -28.24
N PHE A 27 -14.66 22.32 -29.15
CA PHE A 27 -13.31 21.83 -28.84
C PHE A 27 -12.44 22.97 -28.31
N VAL A 28 -12.17 22.97 -27.01
CA VAL A 28 -11.35 24.00 -26.38
C VAL A 28 -9.85 23.64 -26.38
N ASN A 29 -9.51 22.35 -26.18
CA ASN A 29 -8.14 21.88 -26.10
C ASN A 29 -7.98 20.49 -26.72
N LEU A 30 -6.86 20.26 -27.41
CA LEU A 30 -6.43 18.92 -27.84
C LEU A 30 -5.15 18.56 -27.09
N ARG A 31 -5.20 17.49 -26.28
CA ARG A 31 -4.03 16.93 -25.60
C ARG A 31 -3.66 15.61 -26.25
N LEU A 32 -2.39 15.45 -26.60
CA LEU A 32 -1.84 14.21 -27.15
C LEU A 32 -0.88 13.59 -26.16
N VAL A 33 -1.05 12.28 -25.93
CA VAL A 33 -0.11 11.47 -25.14
C VAL A 33 0.51 10.44 -26.08
N ALA A 34 1.83 10.47 -26.21
CA ALA A 34 2.59 9.44 -26.89
C ALA A 34 3.26 8.56 -25.85
N LEU A 35 3.00 7.25 -25.90
CA LEU A 35 3.57 6.27 -24.98
C LEU A 35 4.63 5.43 -25.70
N GLY A 36 5.84 5.40 -25.14
CA GLY A 36 6.90 4.49 -25.59
C GLY A 36 6.82 3.16 -24.83
N LYS A 37 7.00 2.03 -25.51
CA LYS A 37 7.09 0.72 -24.85
C LYS A 37 8.51 0.49 -24.34
N LEU A 38 8.67 0.45 -23.02
CA LEU A 38 9.91 0.05 -22.38
C LEU A 38 9.92 -1.47 -22.14
N PRO A 39 11.11 -2.10 -21.99
CA PRO A 39 11.20 -3.47 -21.51
C PRO A 39 10.47 -3.62 -20.18
N GLU A 40 9.75 -4.73 -20.04
CA GLU A 40 8.99 -5.01 -18.83
C GLU A 40 9.95 -5.24 -17.66
N MET A 41 9.75 -4.52 -16.55
CA MET A 41 10.47 -4.83 -15.33
C MET A 41 10.00 -6.19 -14.82
N GLN A 42 10.94 -7.09 -14.54
CA GLN A 42 10.59 -8.34 -13.88
C GLN A 42 10.06 -8.04 -12.48
N PRO A 43 8.98 -8.72 -12.04
CA PRO A 43 8.50 -8.60 -10.67
C PRO A 43 9.60 -8.90 -9.67
N ALA A 44 9.56 -8.25 -8.50
CA ALA A 44 10.49 -8.54 -7.42
C ALA A 44 10.44 -10.03 -7.07
N LYS A 45 11.62 -10.62 -6.78
CA LYS A 45 11.72 -12.01 -6.35
C LYS A 45 10.94 -12.20 -5.05
N THR A 46 10.18 -13.29 -4.97
CA THR A 46 9.46 -13.63 -3.75
C THR A 46 10.42 -14.11 -2.66
N ILE A 47 10.13 -13.77 -1.41
CA ILE A 47 10.84 -14.29 -0.25
C ILE A 47 10.35 -15.69 0.12
N SER A 48 11.25 -16.51 0.68
CA SER A 48 10.91 -17.87 1.12
C SER A 48 9.96 -17.85 2.32
N ARG A 49 9.19 -18.92 2.48
CA ARG A 49 8.44 -19.18 3.73
C ARG A 49 9.42 -19.53 4.84
N GLY A 50 9.25 -18.91 6.00
CA GLY A 50 10.06 -19.19 7.17
C GLY A 50 9.72 -20.59 7.69
N LYS A 51 10.74 -21.36 8.08
CA LYS A 51 10.56 -22.66 8.74
C LYS A 51 10.49 -22.54 10.26
N ASN A 52 11.07 -21.47 10.80
CA ASN A 52 11.22 -21.24 12.22
C ASN A 52 10.34 -20.05 12.66
N ALA A 53 10.12 -19.96 13.97
CA ALA A 53 9.53 -18.78 14.59
C ALA A 53 10.38 -17.54 14.28
N LEU A 54 9.73 -16.38 14.23
CA LEU A 54 10.43 -15.11 14.07
C LEU A 54 11.09 -14.75 15.40
N GLU A 55 12.42 -14.70 15.41
CA GLU A 55 13.20 -14.38 16.60
C GLU A 55 13.41 -12.86 16.72
N PRO A 56 13.17 -12.27 17.90
CA PRO A 56 13.46 -10.88 18.16
C PRO A 56 14.97 -10.64 18.29
N ILE A 57 15.43 -9.47 17.87
CA ILE A 57 16.83 -9.06 18.03
C ILE A 57 17.06 -8.28 19.32
N ASP A 58 16.01 -7.67 19.88
CA ASP A 58 16.09 -6.80 21.04
C ASP A 58 14.70 -6.55 21.64
N TYR A 59 14.64 -5.96 22.82
CA TYR A 59 13.43 -5.44 23.46
C TYR A 59 13.69 -4.04 24.01
N ARG A 60 12.78 -3.09 23.76
CA ARG A 60 12.92 -1.72 24.24
C ARG A 60 11.65 -1.23 24.91
N GLU A 61 11.79 -0.41 25.94
CA GLU A 61 10.67 0.32 26.54
C GLU A 61 10.27 1.47 25.61
N VAL A 62 9.02 1.45 25.12
CA VAL A 62 8.51 2.44 24.17
C VAL A 62 7.21 3.02 24.71
N PHE A 63 7.07 4.33 24.64
CA PHE A 63 5.86 5.04 25.02
C PHE A 63 4.91 5.13 23.81
N PHE A 64 3.67 4.67 23.99
CA PHE A 64 2.57 4.90 23.05
C PHE A 64 1.54 5.82 23.70
N GLU A 65 0.88 6.66 22.89
CA GLU A 65 -0.09 7.64 23.39
C GLU A 65 -1.17 6.97 24.26
N GLY A 66 -1.44 7.56 25.43
CA GLY A 66 -2.44 7.04 26.37
C GLY A 66 -2.01 5.79 27.15
N THR A 67 -0.74 5.38 27.10
CA THR A 67 -0.20 4.22 27.85
C THR A 67 1.08 4.55 28.62
N SER A 68 1.43 3.72 29.62
CA SER A 68 2.78 3.69 30.19
C SER A 68 3.79 3.15 29.17
N SER A 69 5.09 3.16 29.48
CA SER A 69 6.04 2.45 28.63
C SER A 69 5.62 0.98 28.51
N LEU A 70 5.70 0.46 27.29
CA LEU A 70 5.43 -0.93 26.99
C LEU A 70 6.72 -1.56 26.48
N LYS A 71 7.04 -2.73 27.03
CA LYS A 71 8.10 -3.60 26.50
C LYS A 71 7.73 -3.98 25.07
N THR A 72 8.49 -3.44 24.13
CA THR A 72 8.24 -3.53 22.69
C THR A 72 9.29 -4.40 22.04
N THR A 73 8.84 -5.36 21.23
CA THR A 73 9.72 -6.33 20.60
C THR A 73 10.36 -5.74 19.35
N ILE A 74 11.68 -5.89 19.19
CA ILE A 74 12.41 -5.38 18.03
C ILE A 74 12.76 -6.54 17.10
N TYR A 75 12.40 -6.42 15.83
CA TYR A 75 12.73 -7.38 14.79
C TYR A 75 13.64 -6.74 13.74
N LYS A 76 14.58 -7.50 13.20
CA LYS A 76 15.36 -7.09 12.03
C LYS A 76 14.58 -7.43 10.76
N ARG A 77 14.40 -6.47 9.87
CA ARG A 77 13.62 -6.64 8.64
C ARG A 77 14.08 -7.82 7.78
N GLU A 78 15.40 -8.01 7.67
CA GLU A 78 16.02 -9.07 6.86
C GLU A 78 15.76 -10.49 7.38
N HIS A 79 15.30 -10.63 8.62
CA HIS A 79 14.92 -11.92 9.22
C HIS A 79 13.48 -12.31 8.91
N LEU A 80 12.69 -11.41 8.31
CA LEU A 80 11.29 -11.71 8.01
C LEU A 80 11.14 -12.59 6.79
N HIS A 81 10.24 -13.56 6.92
CA HIS A 81 9.89 -14.51 5.90
C HIS A 81 8.40 -14.47 5.57
N LYS A 82 8.03 -14.98 4.39
CA LYS A 82 6.63 -15.04 3.94
C LYS A 82 5.75 -15.72 5.00
N GLY A 83 4.66 -15.06 5.36
CA GLY A 83 3.63 -15.55 6.26
C GLY A 83 3.93 -15.39 7.75
N GLN A 84 5.06 -14.79 8.13
CA GLN A 84 5.32 -14.49 9.54
C GLN A 84 4.37 -13.40 10.03
N GLN A 85 3.84 -13.63 11.23
CA GLN A 85 2.94 -12.73 11.94
C GLN A 85 3.71 -12.03 13.05
N ILE A 86 3.46 -10.74 13.19
CA ILE A 86 4.00 -9.89 14.25
C ILE A 86 2.82 -9.29 15.00
N LEU A 87 2.76 -9.51 16.30
CA LEU A 87 1.77 -8.87 17.16
C LEU A 87 2.39 -7.62 17.78
N GLY A 88 1.66 -6.51 17.73
CA GLY A 88 2.06 -5.27 18.39
C GLY A 88 1.90 -5.33 19.93
N PRO A 89 2.67 -4.54 20.68
CA PRO A 89 3.63 -3.54 20.22
C PRO A 89 4.95 -4.17 19.73
N ALA A 90 5.36 -3.79 18.52
CA ALA A 90 6.63 -4.23 17.93
C ALA A 90 7.23 -3.15 17.03
N ILE A 91 8.54 -3.19 16.84
CA ILE A 91 9.28 -2.36 15.89
C ILE A 91 10.03 -3.28 14.93
N VAL A 92 9.94 -3.01 13.63
CA VAL A 92 10.75 -3.66 12.61
C VAL A 92 11.78 -2.65 12.10
N GLU A 93 13.06 -2.93 12.37
CA GLU A 93 14.18 -2.08 11.97
C GLU A 93 14.78 -2.53 10.64
N GLN A 94 15.01 -1.57 9.76
CA GLN A 94 15.74 -1.70 8.50
C GLN A 94 16.81 -0.61 8.45
N LEU A 95 17.79 -0.74 7.55
CA LEU A 95 18.87 0.25 7.41
C LEU A 95 18.35 1.67 7.07
N ASP A 96 17.28 1.75 6.30
CA ASP A 96 16.69 2.96 5.71
C ASP A 96 15.29 3.28 6.24
N SER A 97 14.75 2.47 7.17
CA SER A 97 13.39 2.64 7.67
C SER A 97 13.17 1.95 9.02
N THR A 98 12.20 2.48 9.77
CA THR A 98 11.72 1.90 11.03
C THR A 98 10.21 1.83 10.97
N ILE A 99 9.66 0.62 11.09
CA ILE A 99 8.22 0.37 11.03
C ILE A 99 7.72 0.08 12.44
N VAL A 100 6.74 0.85 12.90
CA VAL A 100 6.12 0.68 14.22
C VAL A 100 4.79 -0.05 14.07
N ILE A 101 4.66 -1.19 14.74
CA ILE A 101 3.41 -1.93 14.89
C ILE A 101 2.82 -1.57 16.25
N PHE A 102 1.76 -0.77 16.25
CA PHE A 102 1.13 -0.25 17.46
C PHE A 102 0.48 -1.36 18.31
N PRO A 103 0.22 -1.11 19.60
CA PRO A 103 -0.64 -1.98 20.41
C PRO A 103 -2.00 -2.22 19.74
N ASN A 104 -2.50 -3.46 19.79
CA ASN A 104 -3.73 -3.92 19.11
C ASN A 104 -3.66 -3.95 17.57
N TYR A 105 -2.47 -3.77 16.98
CA TYR A 105 -2.24 -4.05 15.56
C TYR A 105 -1.47 -5.35 15.40
N GLN A 106 -1.59 -5.92 14.21
CA GLN A 106 -0.78 -7.04 13.76
C GLN A 106 -0.17 -6.71 12.39
N ALA A 107 0.94 -7.35 12.07
CA ALA A 107 1.52 -7.33 10.75
C ALA A 107 1.72 -8.75 10.21
N VAL A 108 1.49 -8.94 8.91
CA VAL A 108 1.78 -10.18 8.20
C VAL A 108 2.68 -9.90 7.01
N THR A 109 3.73 -10.70 6.85
CA THR A 109 4.63 -10.56 5.69
C THR A 109 4.07 -11.30 4.48
N ASP A 110 3.91 -10.63 3.34
CA ASP A 110 3.46 -11.28 2.10
C ASP A 110 4.60 -12.00 1.35
N SER A 111 4.32 -12.49 0.13
CA SER A 111 5.32 -13.16 -0.70
C SER A 111 6.41 -12.26 -1.27
N TYR A 112 6.16 -10.96 -1.37
CA TYR A 112 7.13 -9.97 -1.86
C TYR A 112 7.90 -9.31 -0.71
N GLY A 113 7.57 -9.69 0.52
CA GLY A 113 8.15 -9.15 1.72
C GLY A 113 7.43 -7.92 2.23
N ASN A 114 6.33 -7.46 1.63
CA ASN A 114 5.59 -6.33 2.19
C ASN A 114 5.02 -6.69 3.57
N LEU A 115 4.95 -5.70 4.46
CA LEU A 115 4.27 -5.83 5.74
C LEU A 115 2.84 -5.29 5.62
N LEU A 116 1.86 -6.19 5.67
CA LEU A 116 0.46 -5.82 5.73
C LEU A 116 0.08 -5.62 7.19
N ILE A 117 -0.17 -4.38 7.57
CA ILE A 117 -0.49 -3.98 8.94
C ILE A 117 -2.00 -3.77 9.03
N THR A 118 -2.64 -4.44 9.99
CA THR A 118 -4.08 -4.31 10.24
C THR A 118 -4.33 -4.07 11.72
N ASN A 119 -5.38 -3.31 12.01
CA ASN A 119 -5.94 -3.25 13.36
C ASN A 119 -6.60 -4.59 13.67
N GLN A 120 -6.47 -5.10 14.89
CA GLN A 120 -7.16 -6.33 15.30
C GLN A 120 -8.65 -6.12 15.64
N ARG A 121 -9.15 -4.89 15.57
CA ARG A 121 -10.54 -4.53 15.90
C ARG A 121 -11.48 -4.37 14.70
N GLU A 122 -11.09 -4.78 13.49
CA GLU A 122 -11.95 -4.75 12.29
C GLU A 122 -12.10 -6.14 11.66
#